data_AF-A0A366XFR0-F1
#
_entry.id   AF-A0A366XFR0-F1
#
_cell.length_a   1.000
_cell.length_b   1.000
_cell.length_c   1.000
_cell.angle_alpha   90.00
_cell.angle_beta   90.00
_cell.angle_gamma   90.00
#
_symmetry.space_group_name_H-M   'P 1'
#
loop_
_entity.id
_entity.type
_entity.pdbx_description
1 polymer ?
#
loop_
_entity_poly.entity_id
_entity_poly.type
_entity_poly.pdbx_seq_one_letter_code
_entity_poly.pdbx_strand_id
1 'polypeptide(L)'
;MTPKVLQLREQANKLEDHLHSVLDEMLSNVENSINHPISTYSIYDKNTLVEEMRKRKKRISLEDLELQTDISSSTIKRMMKDPSKTSLENFLAVASELGMKIWIEK
;
A
#
# COMPACT_ATOMS: atom_id res chain seq x y z
N MET A 1 18.00 -3.95 -45.75
CA MET A 1 17.72 -4.22 -44.31
C MET A 1 16.74 -5.39 -44.25
N THR A 2 17.03 -6.45 -43.51
CA THR A 2 16.17 -7.65 -43.44
C THR A 2 14.91 -7.37 -42.61
N PRO A 3 13.72 -7.86 -43.01
CA PRO A 3 12.45 -7.57 -42.34
C PRO A 3 12.42 -7.94 -40.84
N LYS A 4 13.19 -8.96 -40.45
CA LYS A 4 13.40 -9.33 -39.03
C LYS A 4 14.06 -8.24 -38.19
N VAL A 5 14.98 -7.46 -38.77
CA VAL A 5 15.68 -6.37 -38.07
C VAL A 5 14.74 -5.18 -37.86
N LEU A 6 13.82 -4.93 -38.79
CA LEU A 6 12.75 -3.93 -38.64
C LEU A 6 11.78 -4.32 -37.51
N GLN A 7 11.36 -5.58 -37.45
CA GLN A 7 10.50 -6.09 -36.37
C GLN A 7 11.15 -6.00 -34.99
N LEU A 8 12.43 -6.39 -34.88
CA LEU A 8 13.17 -6.28 -33.62
C LEU A 8 13.30 -4.83 -33.15
N ARG A 9 13.51 -3.89 -34.08
CA ARG A 9 13.56 -2.47 -33.76
C ARG A 9 12.21 -1.94 -33.28
N GLU A 10 11.12 -2.36 -33.90
CA GLU A 10 9.77 -1.98 -33.47
C GLU A 10 9.44 -2.54 -32.07
N GLN A 11 9.85 -3.77 -31.78
CA GLN A 11 9.70 -4.36 -30.44
C GLN A 11 10.55 -3.65 -29.38
N ALA A 12 11.79 -3.27 -29.72
CA ALA A 12 12.65 -2.51 -28.84
C ALA A 12 12.05 -1.14 -28.48
N ASN A 13 11.52 -0.43 -29.48
CA ASN A 13 10.86 0.86 -29.26
C ASN A 13 9.61 0.70 -28.39
N LYS A 14 8.77 -0.33 -28.62
CA LYS A 14 7.60 -0.60 -27.76
C LYS A 14 7.98 -0.91 -26.32
N LEU A 15 9.09 -1.60 -26.12
CA LEU A 15 9.60 -1.89 -24.78
C LEU A 15 10.11 -0.62 -24.09
N GLU A 16 10.82 0.24 -24.83
CA GLU A 16 11.27 1.55 -24.34
C GLU A 16 10.08 2.42 -23.91
N ASP A 17 9.06 2.54 -24.75
CA ASP A 17 7.83 3.29 -24.42
C ASP A 17 7.14 2.73 -23.17
N HIS A 18 7.10 1.39 -23.04
CA HIS A 18 6.50 0.74 -21.88
C HIS A 18 7.32 0.99 -20.60
N LEU A 19 8.66 0.94 -20.68
CA LEU A 19 9.52 1.25 -19.55
C LEU A 19 9.35 2.70 -19.09
N HIS A 20 9.27 3.65 -20.02
CA HIS A 20 8.98 5.05 -19.68
C HIS A 20 7.64 5.20 -18.98
N SER A 21 6.58 4.57 -19.51
CA SER A 21 5.26 4.61 -18.89
C SER A 21 5.26 4.05 -17.47
N VAL A 22 5.97 2.95 -17.22
CA VAL A 22 6.05 2.34 -15.88
C VAL A 22 6.83 3.23 -14.92
N LEU A 23 7.93 3.83 -15.38
CA LEU A 23 8.73 4.75 -14.55
C LEU A 23 7.94 6.01 -14.17
N ASP A 24 7.16 6.57 -15.10
CA ASP A 24 6.30 7.72 -14.83
C ASP A 24 5.19 7.37 -13.82
N GLU A 25 4.61 6.17 -13.92
CA GLU A 25 3.63 5.69 -12.94
C GLU A 25 4.26 5.52 -11.55
N MET A 26 5.48 4.96 -11.47
CA MET A 26 6.22 4.84 -10.21
C MET A 26 6.56 6.21 -9.60
N LEU A 27 7.00 7.17 -10.42
CA LEU A 27 7.27 8.55 -9.99
C LEU A 27 6.01 9.24 -9.46
N SER A 28 4.89 9.12 -10.19
CA SER A 28 3.59 9.63 -9.76
C SER A 28 3.15 9.01 -8.43
N ASN A 29 3.34 7.71 -8.24
CA ASN A 29 3.04 7.03 -6.97
C ASN A 29 3.92 7.54 -5.82
N VAL A 30 5.20 7.83 -6.06
CA VAL A 30 6.11 8.43 -5.08
C VAL A 30 5.69 9.87 -4.75
N GLU A 31 5.38 10.70 -5.74
CA GLU A 31 4.90 12.08 -5.52
C GLU A 31 3.57 12.13 -4.76
N ASN A 32 2.65 11.20 -5.07
CA ASN A 32 1.40 11.04 -4.33
C ASN A 32 1.64 10.63 -2.87
N SER A 33 2.68 9.84 -2.60
CA SER A 33 3.12 9.48 -1.24
C SER A 33 3.71 10.67 -0.49
N ILE A 34 4.49 11.53 -1.14
CA ILE A 34 5.06 12.75 -0.53
C ILE A 34 3.97 13.74 -0.11
N ASN A 35 2.93 13.91 -0.94
CA ASN A 35 1.81 14.80 -0.65
C ASN A 35 0.85 14.25 0.44
N HIS A 36 1.02 13.00 0.84
CA HIS A 36 0.38 12.40 2.01
C HIS A 36 1.45 12.11 3.06
N PRO A 37 1.96 13.13 3.80
CA PRO A 37 2.96 12.91 4.82
C PRO A 37 2.51 11.76 5.69
N ILE A 38 3.37 10.73 5.80
CA ILE A 38 3.12 9.52 6.56
C ILE A 38 2.59 9.95 7.91
N SER A 39 1.27 9.84 8.06
CA SER A 39 0.60 10.47 9.17
C SER A 39 1.08 9.72 10.41
N THR A 40 1.78 10.46 11.25
CA THR A 40 2.42 9.93 12.43
C THR A 40 1.36 9.90 13.51
N TYR A 41 0.98 8.70 13.93
CA TYR A 41 -0.06 8.49 14.93
C TYR A 41 0.55 8.02 16.25
N SER A 42 0.07 8.59 17.35
CA SER A 42 0.35 8.08 18.69
C SER A 42 -0.45 6.80 18.94
N ILE A 43 0.19 5.74 19.44
CA ILE A 43 -0.48 4.49 19.82
C ILE A 43 -1.57 4.68 20.90
N TYR A 44 -1.46 5.75 21.69
CA TYR A 44 -2.38 6.03 22.80
C TYR A 44 -3.73 6.59 22.32
N ASP A 45 -3.82 7.10 21.09
CA ASP A 45 -5.08 7.55 20.50
C ASP A 45 -5.74 6.46 19.65
N LYS A 46 -6.28 5.45 20.35
CA LYS A 46 -6.91 4.28 19.75
C LYS A 46 -8.06 4.65 18.81
N ASN A 47 -8.86 5.67 19.14
CA ASN A 47 -10.03 6.03 18.36
C ASN A 47 -9.64 6.66 17.01
N THR A 48 -8.72 7.62 17.04
CA THR A 48 -8.22 8.26 15.81
C THR A 48 -7.51 7.26 14.90
N LEU A 49 -6.71 6.34 15.48
CA LEU A 49 -6.04 5.27 14.75
C LEU A 49 -7.03 4.37 13.99
N VAL A 50 -8.09 3.91 14.66
CA VAL A 50 -9.09 3.03 14.05
C VAL A 50 -9.86 3.73 12.95
N GLU A 51 -10.28 4.97 13.17
CA GLU A 51 -11.00 5.74 12.15
C GLU A 51 -10.14 5.97 10.91
N GLU A 52 -8.87 6.28 11.10
CA GLU A 52 -7.94 6.47 9.99
C GLU A 52 -7.64 5.15 9.27
N MET A 53 -7.48 4.03 9.98
CA MET A 53 -7.37 2.71 9.36
C MET A 53 -8.62 2.36 8.53
N ARG A 54 -9.83 2.61 9.07
CA ARG A 54 -11.10 2.39 8.35
C ARG A 54 -11.20 3.24 7.10
N LYS A 55 -10.80 4.51 7.19
CA LYS A 55 -10.79 5.46 6.06
C LYS A 55 -9.83 5.01 4.97
N ARG A 56 -8.59 4.63 5.34
CA ARG A 56 -7.58 4.16 4.39
C ARG A 56 -7.95 2.80 3.78
N LYS A 57 -8.57 1.89 4.55
CA LYS A 57 -9.10 0.61 4.05
C LYS A 57 -10.13 0.77 2.93
N LYS A 58 -10.79 1.94 2.77
CA LYS A 58 -11.70 2.16 1.63
C LYS A 58 -10.98 2.16 0.27
N ARG A 59 -9.65 2.33 0.26
CA ARG A 59 -8.83 2.37 -0.96
C ARG A 59 -8.22 1.04 -1.37
N ILE A 60 -8.30 0.02 -0.51
CA ILE A 60 -7.71 -1.31 -0.74
C ILE A 60 -8.75 -2.40 -0.44
N SER A 61 -8.77 -3.48 -1.22
CA SER A 61 -9.68 -4.61 -0.98
C SER A 61 -9.27 -5.38 0.29
N LEU A 62 -10.17 -6.21 0.83
CA LEU A 62 -9.79 -7.08 1.95
C LEU A 62 -8.87 -8.22 1.48
N GLU A 63 -9.02 -8.67 0.23
CA GLU A 63 -8.16 -9.71 -0.34
C GLU A 63 -6.72 -9.21 -0.50
N ASP A 64 -6.52 -7.98 -0.98
CA ASP A 64 -5.19 -7.39 -1.15
C ASP A 64 -4.47 -7.22 0.20
N LEU A 65 -5.20 -6.76 1.22
CA LEU A 65 -4.63 -6.65 2.58
C LEU A 65 -4.28 -8.01 3.16
N GLU A 66 -5.11 -9.03 2.92
CA GLU A 66 -4.83 -10.40 3.36
C GLU A 66 -3.58 -10.94 2.66
N LEU A 67 -3.43 -10.69 1.35
CA LEU A 67 -2.24 -11.09 0.58
C LEU A 67 -0.96 -10.37 1.04
N GLN A 68 -1.05 -9.07 1.36
CA GLN A 68 0.10 -8.25 1.76
C GLN A 68 0.54 -8.50 3.20
N THR A 69 -0.38 -8.86 4.09
CA THR A 69 -0.11 -8.99 5.53
C THR A 69 -0.06 -10.43 6.04
N ASP A 70 -0.49 -11.41 5.24
CA ASP A 70 -0.73 -12.81 5.66
C ASP A 70 -1.74 -12.93 6.82
N ILE A 71 -2.58 -11.90 7.01
CA ILE A 71 -3.61 -11.86 8.06
C ILE A 71 -4.97 -12.08 7.42
N SER A 72 -5.68 -13.10 7.89
CA SER A 72 -7.03 -13.39 7.40
C SER A 72 -7.96 -12.18 7.44
N SER A 73 -8.77 -12.01 6.39
CA SER A 73 -9.80 -10.97 6.29
C SER A 73 -10.75 -10.93 7.49
N SER A 74 -11.02 -12.08 8.12
CA SER A 74 -11.81 -12.15 9.36
C SER A 74 -11.13 -11.44 10.55
N THR A 75 -9.81 -11.56 10.65
CA THR A 75 -8.99 -10.92 11.69
C THR A 75 -8.87 -9.43 11.42
N ILE A 76 -8.66 -9.03 10.16
CA ILE A 76 -8.67 -7.62 9.75
C ILE A 76 -10.03 -6.98 10.09
N LYS A 77 -11.16 -7.63 9.76
CA LYS A 77 -12.51 -7.12 10.13
C LYS A 77 -12.68 -6.96 11.63
N ARG A 78 -12.23 -7.95 12.42
CA ARG A 78 -12.29 -7.89 13.89
C ARG A 78 -11.44 -6.74 14.44
N MET A 79 -10.23 -6.58 13.93
CA MET A 79 -9.31 -5.50 14.30
C MET A 79 -9.90 -4.12 14.03
N MET A 80 -10.50 -3.94 12.83
CA MET A 80 -11.15 -2.69 12.46
C MET A 80 -12.38 -2.39 13.32
N LYS A 81 -13.05 -3.41 13.87
CA LYS A 81 -14.19 -3.25 14.79
C LYS A 81 -13.74 -2.98 16.22
N ASP A 82 -12.75 -3.74 16.69
CA ASP A 82 -12.15 -3.61 18.01
C ASP A 82 -10.66 -4.06 17.98
N PRO A 83 -9.71 -3.12 18.00
CA PRO A 83 -8.28 -3.40 17.97
C PRO A 83 -7.79 -4.23 19.15
N SER A 84 -8.47 -4.15 20.31
CA SER A 84 -8.06 -4.89 21.51
C SER A 84 -8.21 -6.41 21.36
N LYS A 85 -8.91 -6.86 20.31
CA LYS A 85 -9.12 -8.29 20.02
C LYS A 85 -8.07 -8.86 19.06
N THR A 86 -7.02 -8.11 18.73
CA THR A 86 -5.95 -8.53 17.83
C THR A 86 -4.60 -8.26 18.48
N SER A 87 -3.57 -9.04 18.12
CA SER A 87 -2.20 -8.77 18.56
C SER A 87 -1.74 -7.40 18.07
N LEU A 88 -0.89 -6.75 18.86
CA LEU A 88 -0.27 -5.47 18.47
C LEU A 88 0.53 -5.62 17.18
N GLU A 89 1.23 -6.74 16.99
CA GLU A 89 1.99 -7.04 15.78
C GLU A 89 1.11 -7.04 14.53
N ASN A 90 -0.01 -7.77 14.55
CA ASN A 90 -0.94 -7.80 13.42
C ASN A 90 -1.54 -6.42 13.16
N PHE A 91 -1.82 -5.66 14.22
CA PHE A 91 -2.33 -4.30 14.10
C PHE A 91 -1.31 -3.37 13.42
N LEU A 92 -0.04 -3.45 13.81
CA LEU A 92 1.04 -2.68 13.21
C LEU A 92 1.30 -3.09 11.75
N ALA A 93 1.25 -4.39 11.44
CA ALA A 93 1.39 -4.89 10.07
C ALA A 93 0.31 -4.32 9.14
N VAL A 94 -0.97 -4.41 9.54
CA VAL A 94 -2.08 -3.85 8.76
C VAL A 94 -2.00 -2.32 8.69
N ALA A 95 -1.61 -1.64 9.76
CA ALA A 95 -1.43 -0.20 9.76
C ALA A 95 -0.31 0.25 8.80
N SER A 96 0.80 -0.49 8.77
CA SER A 96 1.93 -0.25 7.87
C SER A 96 1.52 -0.38 6.40
N GLU A 97 0.80 -1.44 6.03
CA GLU A 97 0.29 -1.62 4.66
C GLU A 97 -0.72 -0.54 4.27
N LEU A 98 -1.48 -0.03 5.24
CA LEU A 98 -2.34 1.11 5.03
C LEU A 98 -1.58 2.44 4.97
N GLY A 99 -0.25 2.45 5.03
CA GLY A 99 0.57 3.66 4.96
C GLY A 99 0.54 4.50 6.24
N MET A 100 0.27 3.88 7.39
CA MET A 100 0.27 4.52 8.70
C MET A 100 1.54 4.16 9.46
N LYS A 101 2.28 5.16 9.95
CA LYS A 101 3.43 4.95 10.83
C LYS A 101 3.03 5.26 12.26
N ILE A 102 2.89 4.21 13.05
CA ILE A 102 2.49 4.29 14.45
C ILE A 102 3.75 4.37 15.30
N TRP A 103 3.83 5.39 16.15
CA TRP A 103 4.93 5.54 17.10
C TRP A 103 4.51 5.02 18.47
N ILE A 104 5.36 4.14 19.01
CA ILE A 104 5.24 3.60 20.36
C ILE A 104 6.36 4.25 21.15
N GLU A 105 6.08 5.38 21.81
CA GLU A 105 7.00 5.93 22.80
C GLU A 105 7.05 4.97 23.99
N LYS A 106 8.27 4.61 24.39
CA LYS A 106 8.59 3.63 25.42
C LYS A 106 8.77 4.29 26.78
#